data_AF-A0A4Y9J833-F1
#
_entry.id   AF-A0A4Y9J833-F1
#
_cell.length_a   1.000
_cell.length_b   1.000
_cell.length_c   1.000
_cell.angle_alpha   90.00
_cell.angle_beta   90.00
_cell.angle_gamma   90.00
#
_symmetry.space_group_name_H-M   'P 1'
#
loop_
_entity.id
_entity.type
_entity.pdbx_description
1 polymer ?
#
loop_
_entity_poly.entity_id
_entity_poly.type
_entity_poly.pdbx_seq_one_letter_code
_entity_poly.pdbx_strand_id
1 'polypeptide(L)' 'MMLTLKAARVNCNLTILEASNILGVNKDSLSRIERNSTKISRSLSKKMSKLYQIPEEHLFFGDIKDFPLIKTVRK' A
#
# COMPACT_ATOMS: atom_id res chain seq x y z
N MET A 1 8.82 -10.98 5.66
CA MET A 1 8.21 -10.96 4.32
C MET A 1 7.48 -9.62 4.18
N MET A 2 7.72 -8.86 3.12
CA MET A 2 7.05 -7.56 2.88
C MET A 2 5.97 -7.68 1.81
N LEU A 3 4.89 -6.91 1.95
CA LEU A 3 3.78 -6.82 1.02
C LEU A 3 3.62 -5.38 0.52
N THR A 4 3.26 -5.22 -0.75
CA THR A 4 2.87 -3.90 -1.27
C THR A 4 1.52 -3.49 -0.68
N LEU A 5 1.25 -2.19 -0.61
CA LEU A 5 -0.04 -1.67 -0.13
C LEU A 5 -1.22 -2.24 -0.93
N LYS A 6 -1.04 -2.41 -2.25
CA LYS A 6 -2.02 -3.06 -3.12
C LYS A 6 -2.26 -4.52 -2.73
N ALA A 7 -1.19 -5.28 -2.48
CA ALA A 7 -1.31 -6.68 -2.06
C ALA A 7 -2.00 -6.80 -0.70
N ALA A 8 -1.63 -5.93 0.26
CA ALA A 8 -2.29 -5.85 1.56
C ALA A 8 -3.81 -5.62 1.42
N ARG A 9 -4.21 -4.67 0.57
CA ARG A 9 -5.63 -4.41 0.29
C ARG A 9 -6.35 -5.62 -0.32
N VAL A 10 -5.74 -6.24 -1.33
CA VAL A 10 -6.32 -7.41 -2.01
C VAL A 10 -6.45 -8.60 -1.06
N ASN A 11 -5.48 -8.81 -0.16
CA ASN A 11 -5.55 -9.85 0.86
C ASN A 11 -6.71 -9.64 1.84
N CYS A 12 -7.11 -8.39 2.08
CA CYS A 12 -8.30 -8.04 2.86
C CYS A 12 -9.60 -8.08 2.06
N ASN A 13 -9.58 -8.52 0.79
CA ASN A 13 -10.72 -8.51 -0.12
C ASN A 13 -11.39 -7.13 -0.28
N LEU A 14 -10.63 -6.05 -0.10
CA LEU A 14 -11.14 -4.69 -0.22
C LEU A 14 -10.96 -4.16 -1.64
N THR A 15 -11.99 -3.54 -2.18
CA THR A 15 -11.85 -2.70 -3.37
C THR A 15 -11.11 -1.40 -3.03
N ILE A 16 -10.56 -0.75 -4.05
CA ILE A 16 -9.89 0.54 -3.85
C ILE A 16 -10.85 1.63 -3.36
N LEU A 17 -12.13 1.55 -3.74
CA LEU A 17 -13.19 2.47 -3.29
C LEU A 17 -13.50 2.28 -1.80
N GLU A 18 -13.65 1.03 -1.35
CA GLU A 18 -13.91 0.74 0.06
C GLU A 18 -12.73 1.17 0.93
N ALA A 19 -11.51 0.80 0.52
CA ALA A 19 -10.32 1.20 1.25
C ALA A 19 -10.17 2.73 1.29
N SER A 20 -10.46 3.44 0.20
CA SER A 20 -10.38 4.91 0.17
C SER A 20 -11.42 5.56 1.10
N ASN A 21 -12.64 5.02 1.14
CA ASN A 21 -13.71 5.48 2.02
C ASN A 21 -13.35 5.28 3.49
N ILE A 22 -12.80 4.12 3.86
CA ILE A 22 -12.42 3.82 5.25
C ILE A 22 -11.22 4.67 5.71
N LEU A 23 -10.25 4.90 4.82
CA LEU A 23 -9.08 5.73 5.12
C LEU A 23 -9.39 7.23 5.13
N GLY A 24 -10.51 7.64 4.51
CA GLY A 24 -10.90 9.03 4.33
C GLY A 24 -10.03 9.75 3.29
N VAL A 25 -9.63 9.05 2.23
CA VAL A 25 -8.83 9.59 1.12
C VAL A 25 -9.58 9.44 -0.19
N ASN A 26 -9.24 10.22 -1.21
CA ASN A 26 -9.81 10.03 -2.54
C ASN A 26 -9.27 8.73 -3.18
N LYS A 27 -10.09 8.06 -3.98
CA LYS A 27 -9.76 6.83 -4.73
C LYS A 27 -8.48 7.00 -5.56
N ASP A 28 -8.37 8.12 -6.28
CA ASP A 28 -7.20 8.38 -7.14
C ASP A 28 -5.95 8.65 -6.31
N SER A 29 -6.09 9.31 -5.15
CA SER A 29 -5.00 9.50 -4.20
C SER A 29 -4.52 8.16 -3.64
N LEU A 30 -5.45 7.28 -3.25
CA LEU A 30 -5.10 5.94 -2.76
C LEU A 30 -4.40 5.12 -3.85
N SER A 31 -4.88 5.17 -5.09
CA SER A 31 -4.24 4.52 -6.24
C SER A 31 -2.81 5.02 -6.46
N ARG A 32 -2.60 6.33 -6.36
CA ARG A 32 -1.27 6.94 -6.47
C ARG A 32 -0.35 6.52 -5.33
N ILE A 33 -0.86 6.46 -4.10
CA ILE A 33 -0.14 6.02 -2.91
C ILE A 33 0.25 4.54 -3.01
N GLU A 34 -0.66 3.67 -3.44
CA GLU A 34 -0.37 2.25 -3.66
C GLU A 34 0.76 2.04 -4.69
N ARG A 35 0.89 2.95 -5.66
CA ARG A 35 1.96 2.93 -6.66
C ARG A 35 3.26 3.55 -6.16
N ASN A 36 3.17 4.68 -5.45
CA ASN A 36 4.32 5.38 -4.89
C ASN A 36 3.93 6.00 -3.53
N SER A 37 4.42 5.38 -2.47
CA SER A 37 4.14 5.76 -1.08
C SER A 37 5.37 6.39 -0.39
N THR A 38 6.39 6.82 -1.14
CA THR A 38 7.64 7.37 -0.61
C THR A 38 7.43 8.62 0.26
N LYS A 39 6.35 9.38 0.03
CA LYS A 39 6.01 10.60 0.77
C LYS A 39 4.75 10.45 1.63
N ILE A 40 4.37 9.23 2.01
CA ILE A 40 3.16 9.02 2.81
C ILE A 40 3.32 9.63 4.22
N SER A 41 2.24 10.21 4.76
CA SER A 41 2.26 10.70 6.14
C SER A 41 2.24 9.54 7.13
N ARG A 42 2.90 9.71 8.28
CA ARG A 42 2.92 8.69 9.35
C ARG A 42 1.53 8.35 9.88
N SER A 43 0.63 9.34 9.90
CA SER A 43 -0.78 9.14 10.28
C SER A 43 -1.51 8.22 9.31
N LEU A 44 -1.29 8.38 8.00
CA LEU A 44 -1.89 7.52 6.99
C LEU A 44 -1.27 6.11 7.00
N SER A 45 0.05 6.00 7.21
CA SER A 45 0.73 4.71 7.40
C SER A 45 0.08 3.88 8.52
N LYS A 46 -0.11 4.49 9.70
CA LYS A 46 -0.80 3.83 10.84
C LYS A 46 -2.23 3.42 10.51
N LYS A 47 -2.98 4.29 9.82
CA LYS A 47 -4.35 3.96 9.37
C LYS A 47 -4.36 2.75 8.43
N MET A 48 -3.42 2.68 7.49
CA MET A 48 -3.30 1.56 6.56
C MET A 48 -2.92 0.26 7.28
N SER A 49 -1.95 0.32 8.19
CA SER A 49 -1.59 -0.83 9.03
C SER A 49 -2.79 -1.37 9.81
N LYS A 50 -3.58 -0.48 10.40
CA LYS A 50 -4.81 -0.86 11.12
C LYS A 50 -5.89 -1.42 10.19
N LEU A 51 -6.10 -0.81 9.02
CA LEU A 51 -7.10 -1.25 8.04
C LEU A 51 -6.78 -2.65 7.51
N TYR A 52 -5.52 -2.86 7.13
CA TYR A 52 -5.10 -4.13 6.54
C TYR A 52 -4.75 -5.19 7.59
N GLN A 53 -4.76 -4.83 8.88
CA GLN A 53 -4.37 -5.69 10.00
C GLN A 53 -2.95 -6.28 9.81
N ILE A 54 -2.06 -5.49 9.20
CA ILE A 54 -0.68 -5.86 8.90
C ILE A 54 0.23 -4.84 9.60
N PRO A 55 1.26 -5.28 10.33
CA PRO A 55 2.23 -4.38 10.94
C PRO A 55 2.95 -3.50 9.90
N GLU A 56 3.33 -2.28 10.28
CA GLU A 56 3.98 -1.33 9.35
C GLU A 56 5.29 -1.90 8.78
N GLU A 57 6.03 -2.72 9.53
CA GLU A 57 7.26 -3.38 9.10
C GLU A 57 7.06 -4.43 7.98
N HIS A 58 5.82 -4.90 7.80
CA HIS A 58 5.45 -5.84 6.74
C HIS A 58 4.82 -5.13 5.54
N LEU A 59 4.58 -3.82 5.61
CA LEU A 59 4.09 -3.02 4.50
C LEU A 59 5.25 -2.29 3.81
N PHE A 60 5.28 -2.39 2.49
CA PHE A 60 6.24 -1.68 1.69
C PHE A 60 5.76 -0.27 1.38
N PHE A 61 6.53 0.71 1.85
CA PHE A 61 6.33 2.14 1.58
C PHE A 61 7.43 2.64 0.65
N GLY A 62 7.11 2.82 -0.62
CA GLY A 62 8.07 3.19 -1.66
C GLY A 62 7.42 3.21 -3.05
N ASP A 63 8.25 3.37 -4.10
CA ASP A 63 7.79 3.14 -5.46
C ASP A 63 7.70 1.64 -5.71
N ILE A 64 6.57 1.17 -6.26
CA ILE A 64 6.38 -0.24 -6.55
C ILE A 64 7.47 -0.80 -7.48
N LYS A 65 8.11 0.04 -8.29
CA LYS A 65 9.25 -0.35 -9.14
C LYS A 65 10.49 -0.78 -8.35
N ASP A 66 10.67 -0.21 -7.16
CA ASP A 66 11.79 -0.51 -6.27
C ASP A 66 11.48 -1.70 -5.35
N PHE A 67 10.27 -2.26 -5.44
CA PHE A 67 9.87 -3.38 -4.62
C PHE A 67 10.73 -4.62 -4.94
N PRO A 68 11.41 -5.23 -3.95
CA PRO A 68 12.51 -6.18 -4.19
C PRO A 68 12.11 -7.48 -4.91
N LEU A 69 10.82 -7.80 -4.99
CA LEU A 69 10.32 -8.95 -5.75
C LEU A 69 10.21 -8.68 -7.26
N ILE A 70 10.24 -7.41 -7.69
CA ILE A 70 10.25 -7.02 -9.10
C ILE A 70 11.69 -6.82 -9.59
N LYS A 71 12.58 -7.77 -9.29
CA LYS A 71 13.78 -7.93 -10.12
C LYS A 71 13.34 -8.65 -11.37
N THR A 72 12.86 -7.90 -12.35
CA THR A 72 12.91 -8.38 -13.74
C THR A 72 14.35 -8.78 -13.98
N VAL A 73 14.59 -10.08 -14.08
CA VAL A 73 15.85 -10.63 -14.60
C VAL A 73 15.91 -10.14 -16.04
N ARG A 74 16.41 -8.93 -16.26
CA ARG A 74 16.89 -8.52 -17.57
C ARG A 74 18.19 -9.30 -17.77
N LYS A 75 18.05 -10.48 -18.37
CA LYS A 75 19.16 -11.15 -19.07
C LYS A 75 19.62 -10.26 -20.22
#